data_AF-A0A0N4XQJ0-F1
#
_entry.id   AF-A0A0N4XQJ0-F1
#
_cell.length_a   1.000
_cell.length_b   1.000
_cell.length_c   1.000
_cell.angle_alpha   90.00
_cell.angle_beta   90.00
_cell.angle_gamma   90.00
#
_symmetry.space_group_name_H-M   'P 1'
#
loop_
_entity.id
_entity.type
_entity.pdbx_description
1 polymer ?
#
loop_
_entity_poly.entity_id
_entity_poly.type
_entity_poly.pdbx_seq_one_letter_code
_entity_poly.pdbx_strand_id
1 'polypeptide(L)'
;MIVIIMPFIAIGLSLVDAAADSLLTTLVSEDEQCLILGVVTSFNSLVRTVAPTVSSYILNKHGFSTLGLIGVLSTACGQAAVFLLPLNEKLLYGKHKSS
;
A
#
# COMPACT_ATOMS: atom_id res chain seq x y z
N MET A 1 14.91 11.74 -17.24
CA MET A 1 13.80 10.76 -17.16
C MET A 1 13.48 10.40 -15.71
N ILE A 2 14.45 9.92 -14.91
CA ILE A 2 14.20 9.55 -13.51
C ILE A 2 13.77 10.73 -12.63
N VAL A 3 14.39 11.90 -12.78
CA VAL A 3 14.03 13.13 -12.03
C VAL A 3 12.62 13.65 -12.34
N ILE A 4 12.08 13.33 -13.52
CA ILE A 4 10.73 13.73 -13.93
C ILE A 4 9.70 12.74 -13.39
N ILE A 5 10.00 11.44 -13.40
CA ILE A 5 9.04 10.38 -13.01
C ILE A 5 9.03 10.16 -11.48
N MET A 6 10.19 10.28 -10.82
CA MET A 6 10.36 10.09 -9.38
C MET A 6 9.38 10.90 -8.51
N PRO A 7 9.14 12.21 -8.75
CA PRO A 7 8.19 12.97 -7.93
C PRO A 7 6.76 12.44 -8.05
N PHE A 8 6.32 12.03 -9.24
CA PHE A 8 4.97 11.46 -9.41
C PHE A 8 4.81 10.11 -8.70
N ILE A 9 5.83 9.25 -8.79
CA ILE A 9 5.84 7.97 -8.07
C ILE A 9 5.84 8.22 -6.56
N ALA A 10 6.68 9.14 -6.07
CA ALA A 10 6.77 9.45 -4.65
C ALA A 10 5.47 10.03 -4.09
N ILE A 11 4.82 10.95 -4.81
CA ILE A 11 3.54 11.53 -4.40
C ILE A 11 2.46 10.44 -4.36
N GLY A 12 2.36 9.61 -5.40
CA GLY A 12 1.37 8.54 -5.46
C GLY A 12 1.53 7.52 -4.34
N LEU A 13 2.76 7.06 -4.11
CA LEU A 13 3.07 6.12 -3.02
C LEU A 13 2.78 6.74 -1.66
N SER A 14 3.22 7.98 -1.42
CA SER A 14 3.01 8.65 -0.13
C SER A 14 1.54 8.91 0.18
N LEU A 15 0.73 9.22 -0.83
CA LEU A 15 -0.71 9.42 -0.65
C LEU A 15 -1.42 8.12 -0.30
N VAL A 16 -1.08 7.02 -0.98
CA VAL A 16 -1.67 5.70 -0.71
C VAL A 16 -1.26 5.18 0.66
N ASP A 17 0.00 5.34 1.05
CA ASP A 17 0.52 4.92 2.35
C ASP A 17 -0.19 5.69 3.48
N ALA A 18 -0.28 7.02 3.36
CA ALA A 18 -0.98 7.86 4.33
C ALA A 18 -2.49 7.54 4.42
N ALA A 19 -3.14 7.27 3.29
CA ALA A 19 -4.55 6.88 3.27
C ALA A 19 -4.78 5.52 3.94
N ALA A 20 -3.90 4.54 3.68
CA ALA A 20 -3.95 3.22 4.30
C ALA A 20 -3.73 3.29 5.81
N ASP A 21 -2.73 4.05 6.27
CA ASP A 21 -2.47 4.25 7.70
C ASP A 21 -3.63 4.97 8.38
N SER A 22 -4.22 5.98 7.74
CA SER A 22 -5.40 6.69 8.28
C SER A 22 -6.63 5.77 8.38
N LEU A 23 -6.86 4.92 7.39
CA LEU A 23 -7.91 3.89 7.42
C LEU A 23 -7.68 2.88 8.54
N LEU A 24 -6.46 2.36 8.67
CA LEU A 24 -6.09 1.35 9.65
C LEU A 24 -6.21 1.87 11.08
N THR A 25 -5.70 3.07 11.33
CA THR A 25 -5.76 3.74 12.64
C THR A 25 -7.19 4.04 13.06
N THR A 26 -8.09 4.29 12.10
CA THR A 26 -9.51 4.53 12.37
C THR A 26 -10.29 3.24 12.68
N LEU A 27 -9.93 2.11 12.03
CA LEU A 27 -10.65 0.84 12.17
C LEU A 27 -10.29 0.04 13.43
N VAL A 28 -9.13 0.28 14.04
CA VAL A 28 -8.64 -0.50 15.19
C VAL A 28 -8.85 0.23 16.52
N SER A 29 -8.94 -0.51 17.63
CA SER A 29 -8.90 0.05 18.99
C SER A 29 -7.53 0.64 19.32
N GLU A 30 -7.48 1.65 20.19
CA GLU A 30 -6.22 2.33 20.57
C GLU A 30 -5.18 1.36 21.16
N ASP A 31 -5.63 0.33 21.88
CA ASP A 31 -4.76 -0.69 22.48
C ASP A 31 -4.02 -1.58 21.46
N GLU A 32 -4.61 -1.79 20.28
CA GLU A 32 -4.06 -2.68 19.24
C GLU A 32 -3.40 -1.90 18.09
N GLN A 33 -3.60 -0.58 18.03
CA GLN A 33 -3.14 0.27 16.93
C GLN A 33 -1.64 0.19 16.71
N CYS A 34 -0.84 0.22 17.78
CA CYS A 34 0.61 0.13 17.72
C CYS A 34 1.08 -1.20 17.10
N LEU A 35 0.43 -2.31 17.46
CA LEU A 35 0.79 -3.64 16.96
C LEU A 35 0.49 -3.78 15.47
N ILE A 36 -0.70 -3.35 15.03
CA ILE A 36 -1.07 -3.47 13.61
C ILE A 36 -0.23 -2.52 12.75
N LEU A 37 -0.01 -1.28 13.19
CA LEU A 37 0.85 -0.33 12.47
C LEU A 37 2.30 -0.84 12.37
N GLY A 38 2.80 -1.47 13.43
CA GLY A 38 4.11 -2.14 13.44
C GLY A 38 4.20 -3.30 12.44
N VAL A 39 3.17 -4.13 12.35
CA VAL A 39 3.10 -5.22 11.36
C VAL A 39 3.09 -4.68 9.93
N VAL A 40 2.26 -3.67 9.65
CA VAL A 40 2.19 -3.03 8.33
C VAL A 40 3.53 -2.41 7.95
N THR A 41 4.15 -1.67 8.86
CA THR A 41 5.48 -1.06 8.65
C THR A 41 6.57 -2.10 8.40
N SER A 42 6.54 -3.22 9.13
CA SER A 42 7.49 -4.33 8.97
C SER A 42 7.34 -5.00 7.62
N PHE A 43 6.10 -5.22 7.18
CA PHE A 43 5.81 -5.79 5.86
C PHE A 43 6.23 -4.85 4.73
N ASN A 44 5.92 -3.56 4.85
CA ASN A 44 6.36 -2.53 3.91
C ASN A 44 7.89 -2.51 3.78
N SER A 45 8.61 -2.62 4.90
CA SER A 45 10.06 -2.72 4.92
C SER A 45 10.58 -4.00 4.26
N LEU A 46 9.97 -5.15 4.55
CA LEU A 46 10.33 -6.43 3.94
C LEU A 46 10.21 -6.37 2.42
N VAL A 47 9.07 -5.89 1.91
CA VAL A 47 8.83 -5.72 0.47
C VAL A 47 9.89 -4.80 -0.14
N ARG A 48 10.20 -3.68 0.51
CA ARG A 48 11.25 -2.76 0.06
C ARG A 48 12.65 -3.39 0.05
N THR A 49 12.94 -4.35 0.92
CA THR A 49 14.22 -5.07 0.93
C THR A 49 14.30 -6.14 -0.16
N VAL A 50 13.21 -6.87 -0.43
CA VAL A 50 13.21 -7.96 -1.43
C VAL A 50 12.97 -7.46 -2.86
N ALA A 51 12.28 -6.32 -3.02
CA ALA A 51 11.90 -5.77 -4.32
C ALA A 51 13.10 -5.49 -5.25
N PRO A 52 14.24 -4.93 -4.81
CA PRO A 52 15.39 -4.71 -5.68
C PRO A 52 15.98 -6.02 -6.22
N THR A 53 16.04 -7.07 -5.39
CA THR A 53 16.56 -8.39 -5.78
C THR A 53 15.65 -9.06 -6.81
N VAL A 54 14.34 -9.06 -6.55
CA VAL A 54 13.33 -9.63 -7.45
C VAL A 54 13.27 -8.82 -8.75
N SER A 55 13.29 -7.49 -8.66
CA SER A 55 13.28 -6.58 -9.81
C SER A 55 14.52 -6.79 -10.68
N SER A 56 15.71 -6.92 -10.08
CA SER A 56 16.96 -7.18 -10.81
C SER A 56 16.92 -8.53 -11.54
N TYR A 57 16.40 -9.58 -10.89
CA TYR A 57 16.23 -10.91 -11.52
C TYR A 57 15.26 -10.86 -12.71
N ILE A 58 14.12 -10.19 -12.56
CA ILE A 58 13.10 -10.05 -13.61
C ILE A 58 13.63 -9.20 -14.76
N LEU A 59 14.34 -8.11 -14.46
CA LEU A 59 14.92 -7.21 -15.45
C LEU A 59 15.92 -7.94 -16.36
N ASN A 60 16.72 -8.84 -15.79
CA ASN A 60 17.70 -9.62 -16.55
C ASN A 60 17.04 -10.65 -17.50
N LYS A 61 15.92 -11.27 -17.09
CA LYS A 61 15.23 -12.28 -17.90
C LYS A 61 14.18 -11.74 -18.88
N HIS A 62 13.45 -10.67 -18.53
CA HIS A 62 12.24 -10.22 -19.25
C HIS A 62 12.26 -8.74 -19.64
N GLY A 63 13.28 -7.98 -19.23
CA GLY A 63 13.43 -6.57 -19.58
C GLY A 63 12.61 -5.61 -18.70
N PHE A 64 12.77 -4.30 -18.95
CA PHE A 64 12.22 -3.26 -18.07
C PHE A 64 10.69 -3.11 -18.17
N SER A 65 10.12 -3.48 -19.32
CA SER A 65 8.68 -3.36 -19.59
C SER A 65 7.83 -4.25 -18.67
N THR A 66 8.32 -5.44 -18.33
CA THR A 66 7.57 -6.37 -17.46
C THR A 66 7.45 -5.88 -16.03
N LEU A 67 8.39 -5.05 -15.54
CA LEU A 67 8.28 -4.42 -14.22
C LEU A 67 7.10 -3.45 -14.16
N GLY A 68 6.92 -2.65 -15.21
CA GLY A 68 5.76 -1.77 -15.35
C GLY A 68 4.45 -2.55 -15.41
N LEU A 69 4.42 -3.65 -16.17
CA LEU A 69 3.23 -4.50 -16.29
C LEU A 69 2.83 -5.13 -14.94
N ILE A 70 3.80 -5.64 -14.17
CA ILE A 70 3.57 -6.20 -12.84
C ILE A 70 3.01 -5.12 -11.90
N GLY A 71 3.57 -3.91 -11.94
CA GLY A 71 3.09 -2.78 -11.12
C GLY A 71 1.64 -2.37 -11.45
N VAL A 72 1.28 -2.34 -12.73
CA VAL A 72 -0.09 -2.03 -13.18
C VAL A 72 -1.05 -3.12 -12.77
N LEU A 73 -0.71 -4.39 -12.98
CA LEU A 73 -1.54 -5.53 -12.58
C LEU A 73 -1.75 -5.56 -11.06
N SER A 74 -0.69 -5.35 -10.28
CA SER A 74 -0.78 -5.30 -8.82
C SER A 74 -1.69 -4.17 -8.34
N THR A 75 -1.57 -2.98 -8.94
CA THR A 75 -2.45 -1.83 -8.59
C THR A 75 -3.90 -2.11 -8.97
N ALA A 76 -4.14 -2.70 -10.14
CA ALA A 76 -5.47 -3.07 -10.59
C ALA A 76 -6.12 -4.12 -9.66
N CYS A 77 -5.37 -5.14 -9.25
CA CYS A 77 -5.83 -6.13 -8.27
C CYS A 77 -6.14 -5.49 -6.91
N GLY A 78 -5.28 -4.58 -6.43
CA GLY A 78 -5.50 -3.87 -5.17
C GLY A 78 -6.80 -3.04 -5.19
N GLN A 79 -7.02 -2.28 -6.27
CA GLN A 79 -8.27 -1.54 -6.45
C GLN A 79 -9.49 -2.46 -6.57
N ALA A 80 -9.37 -3.57 -7.28
CA ALA A 80 -10.45 -4.56 -7.36
C ALA A 80 -10.80 -5.16 -5.99
N ALA A 81 -9.80 -5.44 -5.16
CA ALA A 81 -10.02 -5.96 -3.80
C ALA A 81 -10.73 -4.95 -2.90
N VAL A 82 -10.32 -3.67 -2.94
CA VAL A 82 -10.99 -2.60 -2.18
C VAL A 82 -12.42 -2.37 -2.67
N PHE A 83 -12.66 -2.48 -3.98
CA PHE A 83 -14.00 -2.37 -4.55
C PHE A 83 -14.92 -3.55 -4.16
N LEU A 84 -14.37 -4.77 -4.08
CA LEU A 84 -15.11 -5.99 -3.71
C LEU A 84 -15.30 -6.17 -2.20
N LEU A 85 -14.43 -5.57 -1.38
CA LEU A 85 -14.55 -5.49 0.07
C LEU A 85 -14.97 -4.06 0.46
N PRO A 86 -16.20 -3.62 0.13
CA PRO A 86 -16.65 -2.28 0.47
C PRO A 86 -16.52 -2.11 1.98
N LEU A 87 -15.66 -1.17 2.37
CA LEU A 87 -15.49 -0.75 3.74
C LEU A 87 -16.86 -0.40 4.31
N ASN A 88 -17.28 -1.14 5.34
CA ASN A 88 -18.58 -0.91 5.94
C ASN A 88 -18.52 0.41 6.73
N GLU A 89 -18.95 1.50 6.11
CA GLU A 89 -18.98 2.86 6.65
C GLU A 89 -19.70 2.96 8.01
N LYS A 90 -20.52 1.95 8.35
CA LYS A 90 -21.16 1.84 9.67
C LYS A 90 -20.17 1.62 10.82
N LEU A 91 -19.01 1.02 10.59
CA LEU A 91 -17.93 0.90 11.58
C LEU A 91 -17.26 2.26 11.86
N LEU A 92 -17.13 3.11 10.83
CA LEU A 92 -16.62 4.48 10.94
C LEU A 92 -17.55 5.38 11.77
N TYR A 93 -18.87 5.26 11.59
CA TYR A 93 -19.85 6.08 12.31
C TYR A 93 -20.09 5.62 13.77
N GLY A 94 -19.86 4.33 14.07
CA GLY A 94 -20.03 3.77 15.41
C GLY A 94 -19.00 4.27 16.42
N LYS A 95 -17.75 4.50 16.00
CA LYS A 95 -16.68 4.97 16.88
C LYS A 95 -16.82 6.46 17.25
N HIS A 96 -17.33 7.30 16.34
CA HIS A 96 -17.55 8.73 16.59
C HIS A 96 -18.69 9.01 17.59
N LYS A 97 -19.59 8.05 17.86
CA LYS A 97 -20.69 8.23 18.82
C LYS A 97 -20.35 7.72 20.23
N SER A 98 -19.20 7.06 20.41
CA SER A 98 -18.76 6.47 21.69
C SER A 98 -17.61 7.23 22.35
N SER A 99 -17.28 8.44 21.87
CA SER A 99 -16.38 9.38 22.54
C SER A 99 -17.14 10.57 23.11
#